data_AF-A0AAE2SCE9-F1
#
_entry.id   AF-A0AAE2SCE9-F1
#
_cell.length_a   1.000
_cell.length_b   1.000
_cell.length_c   1.000
_cell.angle_alpha   90.00
_cell.angle_beta   90.00
_cell.angle_gamma   90.00
#
_symmetry.space_group_name_H-M   'P 1'
#
loop_
_entity.id
_entity.type
_entity.pdbx_description
1 polymer ?
#
loop_
_entity_poly.entity_id
_entity_poly.type
_entity_poly.pdbx_seq_one_letter_code
_entity_poly.pdbx_strand_id
1 'polypeptide(L)'
;MIDNIEKAMADELSKAHVITQDLIAKASAAVKAATGSAAYAGQLVEKASRSKKTTVYQWLSECAQIDGETARAYKLAHTTAQTRKAHSDRRCLLRLGVLEGQVKTQAKPSKVKTPLSLSSIVRRATASVAKGLENRPISAMSGAEKHLLKGQLEDLARVYVELSRPAQSSQGQ
;
A
#
# COMPACT_ATOMS: atom_id res chain seq x y z
N MET A 1 27.07 -30.56 47.65
CA MET A 1 27.82 -29.78 46.63
C MET A 1 26.94 -29.40 45.44
N ILE A 2 26.09 -30.31 44.94
CA ILE A 2 25.16 -30.06 43.82
C ILE A 2 24.15 -28.93 44.14
N ASP A 3 23.56 -28.92 45.33
CA ASP A 3 22.61 -27.88 45.79
C ASP A 3 23.17 -26.45 45.74
N ASN A 4 24.50 -26.30 45.84
CA ASN A 4 25.16 -24.99 45.83
C ASN A 4 25.35 -24.46 44.40
N ILE A 5 25.51 -25.36 43.43
CA ILE A 5 25.60 -25.03 42.01
C ILE A 5 24.21 -24.68 41.46
N GLU A 6 23.19 -25.46 41.83
CA GLU A 6 21.81 -25.19 41.43
C GLU A 6 21.32 -23.85 41.98
N LYS A 7 21.64 -23.53 43.25
CA LYS A 7 21.32 -22.23 43.85
C LYS A 7 22.06 -21.08 43.16
N ALA A 8 23.35 -21.24 42.86
CA ALA A 8 24.11 -20.24 42.12
C ALA A 8 23.56 -20.01 40.70
N MET A 9 23.15 -21.07 40.00
CA MET A 9 22.51 -20.95 38.69
C MET A 9 21.15 -20.25 38.77
N ALA A 10 20.34 -20.58 39.78
CA ALA A 10 19.04 -19.93 39.99
C ALA A 10 19.20 -18.43 40.28
N ASP A 11 20.19 -18.05 41.08
CA ASP A 11 20.48 -16.64 41.40
C ASP A 11 20.96 -15.87 40.16
N GLU A 12 21.87 -16.44 39.37
CA GLU A 12 22.33 -15.81 38.13
C GLU A 12 21.21 -15.70 37.09
N LEU A 13 20.36 -16.73 36.95
CA LEU A 13 19.21 -16.68 36.05
C LEU A 13 18.21 -15.59 36.47
N SER A 14 17.96 -15.47 37.78
CA SER A 14 17.08 -14.44 38.33
C SER A 14 17.62 -13.03 38.06
N LYS A 15 18.92 -12.80 38.29
CA LYS A 15 19.57 -11.52 37.96
C LYS A 15 19.49 -11.21 36.46
N ALA A 16 19.82 -12.17 35.61
CA ALA A 16 19.75 -12.01 34.16
C ALA A 16 18.32 -11.72 33.69
N HIS A 17 17.32 -12.37 34.29
CA HIS A 17 15.91 -12.13 34.00
C HIS A 17 15.50 -10.69 34.31
N VAL A 18 15.84 -10.19 35.50
CA VAL A 18 15.51 -8.80 35.91
C VAL A 18 16.14 -7.79 34.96
N ILE A 19 17.43 -7.95 34.65
CA ILE A 19 18.14 -7.06 33.71
C ILE A 19 17.47 -7.09 32.33
N THR A 20 17.10 -8.28 31.86
CA THR A 20 16.45 -8.46 30.56
C THR A 20 15.06 -7.78 30.53
N GLN A 21 14.26 -7.95 31.59
CA GLN A 21 12.96 -7.29 31.71
C GLN A 21 13.08 -5.76 31.71
N ASP A 22 14.07 -5.22 32.42
CA ASP A 22 14.32 -3.78 32.43
C ASP A 22 14.70 -3.24 31.05
N LEU A 23 15.53 -3.97 30.30
CA LEU A 23 15.89 -3.61 28.93
C LEU A 23 14.69 -3.67 27.99
N ILE A 24 13.82 -4.68 28.12
CA ILE A 24 12.58 -4.79 27.35
C ILE A 24 11.64 -3.61 27.66
N ALA A 25 11.49 -3.25 28.93
CA ALA A 25 10.66 -2.13 29.35
C ALA A 25 11.18 -0.79 28.79
N LYS A 26 12.50 -0.56 28.87
CA LYS A 26 13.17 0.61 28.27
C LYS A 26 12.97 0.68 26.75
N ALA A 27 13.17 -0.43 26.05
CA ALA A 27 12.95 -0.51 24.61
C ALA A 27 11.49 -0.19 24.23
N SER A 28 10.53 -0.75 24.97
CA SER A 28 9.09 -0.48 24.77
C SER A 28 8.75 1.00 24.96
N ALA A 29 9.31 1.63 26.00
CA ALA A 29 9.15 3.07 26.23
C ALA A 29 9.78 3.91 25.11
N ALA A 30 10.99 3.56 24.67
CA ALA A 30 11.67 4.24 23.57
C ALA A 30 10.88 4.17 22.26
N VAL A 31 10.31 3.02 21.91
CA VAL A 31 9.46 2.86 20.72
C VAL A 31 8.21 3.74 20.81
N LYS A 32 7.57 3.82 21.98
CA LYS A 32 6.42 4.71 22.20
C LYS A 32 6.81 6.19 22.04
N ALA A 33 7.94 6.60 22.59
CA ALA A 33 8.43 7.98 22.47
C ALA A 33 8.79 8.33 21.02
N ALA A 34 9.49 7.43 20.31
CA ALA A 34 9.85 7.62 18.90
C ALA A 34 8.62 7.73 18.00
N THR A 35 7.65 6.83 18.16
CA THR A 35 6.41 6.86 17.38
C THR A 35 5.51 8.06 17.71
N GLY A 36 5.49 8.51 18.98
CA GLY A 36 4.83 9.76 19.37
C GLY A 36 5.47 10.98 18.71
N SER A 37 6.79 11.06 18.71
CA SER A 37 7.55 12.13 18.04
C SER A 37 7.33 12.13 16.53
N ALA A 38 7.32 10.95 15.90
CA ALA A 38 7.02 10.79 14.49
C ALA A 38 5.58 11.22 14.14
N ALA A 39 4.61 10.91 15.01
CA ALA A 39 3.22 11.35 14.82
C ALA A 39 3.07 12.87 14.94
N TYR A 40 3.84 13.51 15.82
CA TYR A 40 3.91 14.98 15.91
C TYR A 40 4.55 15.59 14.66
N ALA A 41 5.69 15.07 14.20
CA ALA A 41 6.30 15.49 12.94
C ALA A 41 5.33 15.33 11.76
N GLY A 42 4.55 14.24 11.74
CA GLY A 42 3.53 14.00 10.72
C GLY A 42 2.39 15.02 10.75
N GLN A 43 2.00 15.51 11.92
CA GLN A 43 1.04 16.60 12.07
C GLN A 43 1.59 17.90 11.44
N LEU A 44 2.87 18.20 11.64
CA LEU A 44 3.53 19.36 11.01
C LEU A 44 3.60 19.22 9.49
N VAL A 45 3.93 18.02 9.00
CA VAL A 45 3.90 17.70 7.56
C VAL A 45 2.49 17.88 6.98
N GLU A 46 1.45 17.49 7.71
CA GLU A 46 0.07 17.71 7.27
C GLU A 46 -0.28 19.21 7.21
N LYS A 47 0.12 20.00 8.21
CA LYS A 47 -0.05 21.46 8.20
C LYS A 47 0.69 22.11 7.03
N ALA A 48 1.95 21.72 6.80
CA ALA A 48 2.71 22.16 5.64
C ALA A 48 2.02 21.77 4.33
N SER A 49 1.36 20.60 4.30
CA SER A 49 0.62 20.14 3.13
C SER A 49 -0.56 20.99 2.73
N ARG A 50 -1.23 21.61 3.70
CA ARG A 50 -2.33 22.54 3.45
C ARG A 50 -1.85 23.85 2.82
N SER A 51 -0.64 24.30 3.16
CA SER A 51 -0.04 25.53 2.62
C SER A 51 0.59 25.32 1.24
N LYS A 52 1.45 24.30 1.10
CA LYS A 52 2.30 24.12 -0.10
C LYS A 52 1.70 23.16 -1.14
N LYS A 53 0.62 22.43 -0.80
CA LYS A 53 -0.13 21.52 -1.70
C LYS A 53 0.75 20.51 -2.46
N THR A 54 1.06 20.77 -3.73
CA THR A 54 1.80 19.85 -4.62
C THR A 54 3.31 19.90 -4.41
N THR A 55 3.86 21.01 -3.89
CA THR A 55 5.31 21.21 -3.73
C THR A 55 5.81 20.90 -2.32
N VAL A 56 4.99 20.25 -1.50
CA VAL A 56 5.27 20.01 -0.06
C VAL A 56 6.55 19.24 0.17
N TYR A 57 6.76 18.16 -0.57
CA TYR A 57 7.95 17.32 -0.37
C TYR A 57 9.22 17.99 -0.87
N GLN A 58 9.11 18.80 -1.93
CA GLN A 58 10.21 19.64 -2.40
C GLN A 58 10.56 20.70 -1.35
N TRP A 59 9.55 21.41 -0.83
CA TRP A 59 9.72 22.41 0.22
C TRP A 59 10.29 21.80 1.52
N LEU A 60 9.85 20.60 1.93
CA LEU A 60 10.38 19.91 3.10
C LEU A 60 11.84 19.49 2.92
N SER A 61 12.22 19.09 1.70
CA SER A 61 13.61 18.78 1.37
C SER A 61 14.49 20.03 1.44
N GLU A 62 14.05 21.13 0.81
CA GLU A 62 14.80 22.38 0.71
C GLU A 62 14.88 23.14 2.05
N CYS A 63 13.78 23.22 2.80
CA CYS A 63 13.69 24.08 4.00
C CYS A 63 13.89 23.33 5.32
N ALA A 64 13.61 22.03 5.38
CA ALA A 64 13.66 21.25 6.62
C ALA A 64 14.65 20.07 6.56
N GLN A 65 15.33 19.86 5.41
CA GLN A 65 16.25 18.74 5.18
C GLN A 65 15.60 17.37 5.45
N ILE A 66 14.28 17.26 5.21
CA ILE A 66 13.54 16.02 5.39
C ILE A 66 13.32 15.39 4.02
N ASP A 67 13.85 14.18 3.82
CA ASP A 67 13.59 13.41 2.62
C ASP A 67 12.09 13.09 2.45
N GLY A 68 11.64 13.02 1.20
CA GLY A 68 10.25 12.72 0.86
C GLY A 68 9.76 11.38 1.41
N GLU A 69 10.62 10.37 1.52
CA GLU A 69 10.25 9.08 2.11
C GLU A 69 10.02 9.22 3.62
N THR A 70 10.92 9.90 4.33
CA THR A 70 10.81 10.17 5.77
C THR A 70 9.57 11.01 6.09
N ALA A 71 9.29 12.05 5.28
CA ALA A 71 8.07 12.84 5.43
C ALA A 71 6.78 12.02 5.25
N ARG A 72 6.77 11.07 4.30
CA ARG A 72 5.64 10.13 4.13
C ARG A 72 5.52 9.15 5.29
N ALA A 73 6.63 8.69 5.86
CA ALA A 73 6.63 7.84 7.05
C ALA A 73 6.05 8.57 8.27
N TYR A 74 6.43 9.83 8.48
CA TYR A 74 5.84 10.68 9.53
C TYR A 74 4.35 10.91 9.31
N LYS A 75 3.93 11.23 8.08
CA LYS A 75 2.52 11.37 7.74
C LYS A 75 1.73 10.08 8.02
N LEU A 76 2.30 8.92 7.69
CA LEU A 76 1.71 7.62 8.02
C LEU A 76 1.60 7.40 9.54
N ALA A 77 2.61 7.78 10.30
CA ALA A 77 2.58 7.69 11.75
C ALA A 77 1.46 8.55 12.35
N HIS A 78 1.26 9.76 11.83
CA HIS A 78 0.18 10.66 12.24
C HIS A 78 -1.22 10.09 11.94
N THR A 79 -1.48 9.65 10.69
CA THR A 79 -2.78 9.07 10.33
C THR A 79 -3.07 7.76 11.06
N THR A 80 -2.02 6.98 11.33
CA THR A 80 -2.12 5.76 12.14
C THR A 80 -2.46 6.11 13.59
N ALA A 81 -1.81 7.11 14.18
CA ALA A 81 -2.05 7.56 15.56
C ALA A 81 -3.48 8.09 15.78
N GLN A 82 -4.11 8.68 14.76
CA GLN A 82 -5.50 9.14 14.82
C GLN A 82 -6.52 7.98 14.90
N THR A 83 -6.19 6.81 14.35
CA THR A 83 -7.11 5.66 14.27
C THR A 83 -6.77 4.55 15.26
N ARG A 84 -5.50 4.41 15.64
CA ARG A 84 -4.97 3.33 16.48
C ARG A 84 -3.60 3.68 17.08
N LYS A 85 -3.05 2.78 17.90
CA LYS A 85 -1.72 2.95 18.50
C LYS A 85 -0.62 2.76 17.44
N ALA A 86 0.11 3.83 17.11
CA ALA A 86 1.19 3.81 16.12
C ALA A 86 2.33 2.83 16.48
N HIS A 87 2.63 2.68 17.78
CA HIS A 87 3.65 1.75 18.29
C HIS A 87 3.26 0.28 18.22
N SER A 88 2.00 -0.05 17.93
CA SER A 88 1.57 -1.44 17.69
C SER A 88 1.40 -1.77 16.21
N ASP A 89 1.42 -0.77 15.33
CA ASP A 89 1.20 -1.00 13.91
C ASP A 89 2.50 -1.39 13.20
N ARG A 90 2.55 -2.63 12.69
CA ARG A 90 3.73 -3.16 12.00
C ARG A 90 4.14 -2.33 10.79
N ARG A 91 3.17 -1.83 10.01
CA ARG A 91 3.47 -1.04 8.80
C ARG A 91 4.12 0.30 9.16
N CYS A 92 3.61 0.96 10.20
CA CYS A 92 4.16 2.19 10.76
C CYS A 92 5.60 1.96 11.25
N LEU A 93 5.82 0.94 12.10
CA LEU A 93 7.13 0.63 12.65
C LEU A 93 8.17 0.28 11.58
N LEU A 94 7.78 -0.47 10.54
CA LEU A 94 8.66 -0.77 9.40
C LEU A 94 9.02 0.49 8.60
N ARG A 95 8.05 1.39 8.38
CA ARG A 95 8.27 2.63 7.63
C ARG A 95 9.10 3.66 8.40
N LEU A 96 9.08 3.61 9.72
CA LEU A 96 9.92 4.42 10.60
C LEU A 96 11.31 3.82 10.85
N GLY A 97 11.61 2.63 10.30
CA GLY A 97 12.89 1.95 10.53
C GLY A 97 13.08 1.40 11.95
N VAL A 98 12.01 1.36 12.75
CA VAL A 98 12.05 0.78 14.12
C VAL A 98 12.07 -0.74 14.06
N LEU A 99 11.38 -1.32 13.07
CA LEU A 99 11.46 -2.74 12.74
C LEU A 99 12.23 -2.92 11.45
N GLU A 100 13.09 -3.93 11.41
CA GLU A 100 13.70 -4.37 10.17
C GLU A 100 12.70 -5.15 9.32
N GLY A 101 12.76 -4.95 8.00
CA GLY A 101 12.02 -5.77 7.06
C GLY A 101 12.51 -7.21 7.16
N GLN A 102 11.58 -8.17 7.28
CA GLN A 102 11.96 -9.58 7.15
C GLN A 102 12.66 -9.77 5.80
N VAL A 103 13.91 -10.24 5.84
CA VAL A 103 14.63 -10.71 4.65
C VAL A 103 13.74 -11.75 4.00
N LYS A 104 13.36 -11.52 2.73
CA LYS A 104 12.55 -12.45 1.97
C LYS A 104 13.39 -13.70 1.71
N THR A 105 13.36 -14.66 2.62
CA THR A 105 13.90 -15.99 2.40
C THR A 105 13.04 -16.65 1.31
N GLN A 106 13.62 -16.72 0.12
CA GLN A 106 13.08 -17.27 -1.12
C GLN A 106 11.74 -16.68 -1.57
N ALA A 107 11.79 -16.01 -2.72
CA ALA A 107 10.61 -15.57 -3.44
C ALA A 107 9.68 -16.77 -3.64
N LYS A 108 8.53 -16.78 -2.94
CA LYS A 108 7.41 -17.63 -3.33
C LYS A 108 7.23 -17.45 -4.84
N PRO A 109 7.11 -18.53 -5.63
CA PRO A 109 6.96 -18.41 -7.07
C PRO A 109 5.79 -17.47 -7.31
N SER A 110 6.10 -16.35 -7.96
CA SER A 110 5.11 -15.37 -8.41
C SER A 110 4.03 -16.17 -9.13
N LYS A 111 2.80 -16.18 -8.59
CA LYS A 111 1.65 -16.73 -9.31
C LYS A 111 1.59 -15.95 -10.62
N VAL A 112 2.03 -16.57 -11.72
CA VAL A 112 1.89 -16.01 -13.07
C VAL A 112 0.41 -15.77 -13.23
N LYS A 113 0.02 -14.48 -13.26
CA LYS A 113 -1.37 -14.11 -13.49
C LYS A 113 -1.69 -14.60 -14.88
N THR A 114 -2.60 -15.56 -14.98
CA THR A 114 -3.10 -16.02 -16.27
C THR A 114 -3.63 -14.80 -17.03
N PRO A 115 -3.25 -14.63 -18.31
CA PRO A 115 -3.74 -13.53 -19.11
C PRO A 115 -5.26 -13.60 -19.15
N LEU A 116 -5.90 -12.45 -19.09
CA LEU A 116 -7.36 -12.37 -19.13
C LEU A 116 -7.85 -12.91 -20.46
N SER A 117 -8.91 -13.73 -20.41
CA SER A 117 -9.59 -14.15 -21.64
C SER A 117 -10.09 -12.94 -22.41
N LEU A 118 -10.10 -13.02 -23.75
CA LEU A 118 -10.65 -11.97 -24.61
C LEU A 118 -12.09 -11.59 -24.20
N SER A 119 -12.90 -12.57 -23.80
CA SER A 119 -14.24 -12.35 -23.24
C SER A 119 -14.24 -11.48 -21.97
N SER A 120 -13.25 -11.66 -21.09
CA SER A 120 -13.10 -10.85 -19.87
C SER A 120 -12.66 -9.42 -20.17
N ILE A 121 -11.84 -9.23 -21.21
CA ILE A 121 -11.38 -7.92 -21.68
C ILE A 121 -12.56 -7.15 -22.26
N VAL A 122 -13.31 -7.78 -23.18
CA VAL A 122 -14.51 -7.19 -23.80
C VAL A 122 -15.52 -6.81 -22.73
N ARG A 123 -15.85 -7.71 -21.79
CA ARG A 123 -16.82 -7.44 -20.72
C ARG A 123 -16.44 -6.23 -19.85
N ARG A 124 -15.16 -6.06 -19.53
CA ARG A 124 -14.68 -4.88 -18.77
C ARG A 124 -14.79 -3.61 -19.58
N ALA A 125 -14.41 -3.65 -20.85
CA ALA A 125 -14.50 -2.50 -21.73
C ALA A 125 -15.96 -2.05 -21.90
N THR A 126 -16.90 -2.98 -22.10
CA THR A 126 -18.34 -2.68 -22.19
C THR A 126 -18.87 -2.05 -20.90
N ALA A 127 -18.50 -2.58 -19.73
CA ALA A 127 -18.91 -2.02 -18.43
C ALA A 127 -18.35 -0.60 -18.21
N SER A 128 -17.11 -0.34 -18.63
CA SER A 128 -16.50 0.99 -18.56
C SER A 128 -17.21 2.00 -19.46
N VAL A 129 -17.55 1.60 -20.69
CA VAL A 129 -18.29 2.43 -21.65
C VAL A 129 -19.70 2.73 -21.13
N ALA A 130 -20.41 1.71 -20.61
CA ALA A 130 -21.74 1.87 -20.03
C ALA A 130 -21.75 2.90 -18.90
N LYS A 131 -20.79 2.84 -17.97
CA LYS A 131 -20.64 3.82 -16.89
C LYS A 131 -20.32 5.23 -17.40
N GLY A 132 -19.56 5.34 -18.50
CA GLY A 132 -19.32 6.62 -19.15
C GLY A 132 -20.60 7.22 -19.74
N LEU A 133 -21.43 6.38 -20.36
CA LEU A 133 -22.70 6.78 -20.97
C LEU A 133 -23.78 7.14 -19.94
N GLU A 134 -23.76 6.55 -18.74
CA GLU A 134 -24.61 6.96 -17.62
C GLU A 134 -24.35 8.41 -17.18
N ASN A 135 -23.08 8.82 -17.15
CA ASN A 135 -22.70 10.17 -16.72
C ASN A 135 -22.88 11.22 -17.81
N ARG A 136 -22.77 10.82 -19.08
CA ARG A 136 -22.99 11.70 -20.24
C ARG A 136 -23.66 10.91 -21.37
N PRO A 137 -24.97 11.05 -21.56
CA PRO A 137 -25.69 10.30 -22.60
C PRO A 137 -25.30 10.79 -24.00
N ILE A 138 -25.44 9.91 -25.00
CA ILE A 138 -25.10 10.16 -26.41
C ILE A 138 -25.88 11.38 -26.97
N SER A 139 -27.09 11.61 -26.48
CA SER A 139 -27.91 12.78 -26.84
C SER A 139 -27.24 14.11 -26.49
N ALA A 140 -26.42 14.15 -25.44
CA ALA A 140 -25.70 15.33 -24.98
C ALA A 140 -24.29 15.50 -25.59
N MET A 141 -23.93 14.66 -26.57
CA MET A 141 -22.65 14.73 -27.27
C MET A 141 -22.77 15.52 -28.58
N SER A 142 -21.74 16.31 -28.89
CA SER A 142 -21.61 17.01 -30.17
C SER A 142 -21.39 16.03 -31.33
N GLY A 143 -21.64 16.47 -32.56
CA GLY A 143 -21.45 15.64 -33.75
C GLY A 143 -20.01 15.13 -33.92
N ALA A 144 -19.02 15.96 -33.60
CA ALA A 144 -17.61 15.58 -33.65
C ALA A 144 -17.27 14.50 -32.62
N GLU A 145 -17.79 14.59 -31.40
CA GLU A 145 -17.58 13.60 -30.34
C GLU A 145 -18.23 12.25 -30.69
N LYS A 146 -19.43 12.28 -31.28
CA LYS A 146 -20.11 11.07 -31.76
C LYS A 146 -19.28 10.36 -32.84
N HIS A 147 -18.68 11.12 -33.75
CA HIS A 147 -17.86 10.56 -34.81
C HIS A 147 -16.55 9.94 -34.27
N LEU A 148 -15.92 10.59 -33.28
CA LEU A 148 -14.73 10.07 -32.60
C LEU A 148 -15.06 8.78 -31.84
N LEU A 149 -16.16 8.78 -31.08
CA LEU A 149 -16.61 7.63 -30.31
C LEU A 149 -16.93 6.44 -31.22
N LYS A 150 -17.57 6.68 -32.37
CA LYS A 150 -17.84 5.66 -33.38
C LYS A 150 -16.55 5.01 -33.89
N GLY A 151 -15.53 5.81 -34.21
CA GLY A 151 -14.24 5.29 -34.67
C GLY A 151 -13.53 4.45 -33.61
N GLN A 152 -13.58 4.86 -32.33
CA GLN A 152 -12.95 4.11 -31.25
C GLN A 152 -13.68 2.82 -30.87
N LEU A 153 -14.99 2.74 -31.09
CA LEU A 153 -15.80 1.56 -30.79
C LEU A 153 -15.86 0.55 -31.94
N GLU A 154 -15.43 0.92 -33.15
CA GLU A 154 -15.51 0.07 -34.33
C GLU A 154 -14.68 -1.22 -34.17
N ASP A 155 -13.44 -1.09 -33.69
CA ASP A 155 -12.56 -2.24 -33.47
C ASP A 155 -13.11 -3.18 -32.39
N LEU A 156 -13.72 -2.62 -31.34
CA LEU A 156 -14.35 -3.40 -30.28
C LEU A 156 -15.60 -4.14 -30.78
N ALA A 157 -16.38 -3.48 -31.64
CA ALA A 157 -17.53 -4.10 -32.29
C ALA A 157 -17.11 -5.24 -33.23
N ARG A 158 -16.02 -5.07 -34.01
CA ARG A 158 -15.45 -6.13 -34.86
C ARG A 158 -15.07 -7.36 -34.03
N VAL A 159 -14.33 -7.18 -32.94
CA VAL A 159 -13.94 -8.27 -32.03
C VAL A 159 -15.17 -8.94 -31.39
N TYR A 160 -16.20 -8.16 -31.03
CA TYR A 160 -17.44 -8.73 -30.48
C TYR A 160 -18.21 -9.57 -31.51
N VAL A 161 -18.27 -9.12 -32.77
CA VAL A 161 -18.90 -9.86 -33.88
C VAL A 161 -18.15 -11.16 -34.18
N GLU A 162 -16.82 -11.12 -34.19
CA GLU A 162 -15.99 -12.32 -34.36
C GLU A 162 -16.20 -13.35 -33.25
N LEU A 163 -16.35 -12.90 -32.00
CA LEU A 163 -16.61 -13.78 -30.85
C LEU A 163 -18.06 -14.28 -30.74
N SER A 164 -19.02 -13.55 -31.30
CA SER A 164 -20.46 -13.91 -31.26
C SER A 164 -20.91 -14.74 -32.46
N ARG A 165 -20.07 -14.89 -33.50
CA ARG A 165 -20.28 -15.91 -34.52
C ARG A 165 -20.10 -17.29 -33.88
N PRO A 166 -21.14 -18.15 -33.86
CA PRO A 166 -20.95 -19.54 -33.44
C PRO A 166 -19.94 -20.19 -34.39
N ALA A 167 -18.99 -20.92 -33.85
CA ALA A 167 -18.07 -21.74 -34.63
C ALA A 167 -18.90 -22.68 -35.52
N GLN A 168 -19.02 -22.34 -36.81
CA GLN A 168 -19.56 -23.27 -37.79
C GLN A 168 -18.54 -24.41 -37.91
N SER A 169 -18.85 -25.49 -37.20
CA SER A 169 -18.54 -26.88 -37.55
C SER A 169 -17.30 -27.09 -38.40
N SER A 170 -16.16 -27.33 -37.75
CA SER A 170 -15.13 -28.23 -38.29
C SER A 170 -15.65 -29.68 -38.19
N GLN A 171 -16.58 -30.04 -39.08
CA GLN A 171 -16.82 -31.43 -39.47
C GLN A 171 -16.69 -31.49 -40.98
N GLY A 172 -15.70 -32.23 -41.46
CA GLY A 172 -15.53 -32.52 -42.89
C GLY A 172 -14.10 -32.55 -43.37
N GLN A 173 -13.29 -33.49 -42.87
CA GLN A 173 -12.60 -34.55 -43.63
C GLN A 173 -11.76 -35.41 -42.70
#